data_AF-A0A089QEZ8-F1
#
_entry.id   AF-A0A089QEZ8-F1
#
_cell.length_a   1.000
_cell.length_b   1.000
_cell.length_c   1.000
_cell.angle_alpha   90.00
_cell.angle_beta   90.00
_cell.angle_gamma   90.00
#
_symmetry.space_group_name_H-M   'P 1'
#
loop_
_entity.id
_entity.type
_entity.pdbx_description
1 polymer ?
#
loop_
_entity_poly.entity_id
_entity_poly.type
_entity_poly.pdbx_seq_one_letter_code
_entity_poly.pdbx_strand_id
1 'polypeptide(L)'
;MLQLGGGAAMRTIVSTLEDLGYRWAWRVVDSFGFGLPQRRERVFLVASRVADPADVLMADEVLLDRPATAIGIRAHGFYWTEGRGGLGWAVDAVPTLKNGSSVGIPSPPAVLMPNGAVITPDVRDAERLQGFAEDWTVPATGVARANFRWGLVGNAVSVPVAEWLGGRLARPGSYDRRRDIGFPDSGSLPKAARSDGSKRYRVDIGSDPIGSAPPSLASFLRYPGVPLSARATAGFLSRTRVSKLRFAEGFISALEEHLVAMAGSSATRSTDPRDPSRSQTLIAAASR
;
A
#
# COMPACT_ATOMS: atom_id res chain seq x y z
N MET A 1 10.98 -10.28 -1.81
CA MET A 1 12.12 -10.69 -2.66
C MET A 1 13.48 -10.40 -2.03
N LEU A 2 13.88 -9.13 -1.87
CA LEU A 2 15.22 -8.79 -1.35
C LEU A 2 15.51 -9.28 0.08
N GLN A 3 14.47 -9.53 0.88
CA GLN A 3 14.57 -10.02 2.26
C GLN A 3 14.20 -11.51 2.39
N LEU A 4 13.63 -12.12 1.35
CA LEU A 4 13.13 -13.50 1.42
C LEU A 4 14.32 -14.46 1.55
N GLY A 5 14.32 -15.29 2.59
CA GLY A 5 15.45 -16.18 2.89
C GLY A 5 16.77 -15.43 3.07
N GLY A 6 16.74 -14.22 3.66
CA GLY A 6 17.93 -13.37 3.80
C GLY A 6 18.48 -12.83 2.48
N GLY A 7 17.66 -12.79 1.43
CA GLY A 7 18.06 -12.36 0.09
C GLY A 7 18.49 -13.49 -0.84
N ALA A 8 18.52 -14.74 -0.36
CA ALA A 8 18.88 -15.91 -1.14
C ALA A 8 18.10 -16.01 -2.46
N ALA A 9 16.78 -15.78 -2.43
CA ALA A 9 15.95 -15.86 -3.62
C ALA A 9 16.41 -14.88 -4.73
N MET A 10 16.84 -13.66 -4.39
CA MET A 10 17.26 -12.70 -5.41
C MET A 10 18.66 -13.05 -5.91
N ARG A 11 19.54 -13.51 -5.01
CA ARG A 11 20.87 -14.01 -5.39
C ARG A 11 20.76 -15.15 -6.40
N THR A 12 19.84 -16.09 -6.20
CA THR A 12 19.55 -17.16 -7.16
C THR A 12 19.13 -16.59 -8.52
N ILE A 13 18.16 -15.68 -8.55
CA ILE A 13 17.70 -15.05 -9.80
C ILE A 13 18.85 -14.40 -10.55
N VAL A 14 19.67 -13.59 -9.86
CA VAL A 14 20.74 -12.86 -10.55
C VAL A 14 21.95 -13.70 -10.91
N SER A 15 22.27 -14.75 -10.14
CA SER A 15 23.26 -15.76 -10.56
C SER A 15 22.80 -16.47 -11.83
N THR A 16 21.52 -16.88 -11.93
CA THR A 16 21.01 -17.52 -13.15
C THR A 16 21.05 -16.57 -14.35
N LEU A 17 20.76 -15.28 -14.15
CA LEU A 17 20.89 -14.29 -15.22
C LEU A 17 22.35 -14.16 -15.69
N GLU A 18 23.30 -14.12 -14.77
CA GLU A 18 24.74 -14.05 -15.07
C GLU A 18 25.24 -15.29 -15.81
N ASP A 19 24.83 -16.50 -15.38
CA ASP A 19 25.15 -17.76 -16.07
C ASP A 19 24.62 -17.77 -17.51
N LEU A 20 23.50 -17.09 -17.75
CA LEU A 20 22.91 -16.88 -19.07
C LEU A 20 23.51 -15.69 -19.83
N GLY A 21 24.59 -15.07 -19.33
CA GLY A 21 25.30 -13.96 -19.95
C GLY A 21 24.57 -12.61 -19.89
N TYR A 22 23.60 -12.45 -18.99
CA TYR A 22 22.92 -11.17 -18.79
C TYR A 22 23.66 -10.30 -17.79
N ARG A 23 23.78 -9.02 -18.12
CA ARG A 23 23.94 -7.94 -17.14
C ARG A 23 22.59 -7.64 -16.51
N TRP A 24 22.58 -7.07 -15.30
CA TRP A 24 21.34 -6.75 -14.61
C TRP A 24 21.47 -5.51 -13.74
N ALA A 25 20.35 -4.86 -13.47
CA ALA A 25 20.22 -3.83 -12.45
C ALA A 25 18.86 -3.99 -11.77
N TRP A 26 18.81 -3.75 -10.46
CA TRP A 26 17.55 -3.56 -9.75
C TRP A 26 17.52 -2.28 -8.94
N ARG A 27 16.31 -1.77 -8.75
CA ARG A 27 16.04 -0.62 -7.88
C ARG A 27 14.69 -0.79 -7.20
N VAL A 28 14.64 -0.50 -5.90
CA VAL A 28 13.38 -0.26 -5.19
C VAL A 28 12.89 1.13 -5.54
N VAL A 29 11.70 1.21 -6.11
CA VAL A 29 11.05 2.45 -6.53
C VAL A 29 9.74 2.62 -5.74
N ASP A 30 9.47 3.82 -5.22
CA ASP A 30 8.24 4.14 -4.47
C ASP A 30 7.28 4.93 -5.36
N SER A 31 6.05 4.43 -5.55
CA SER A 31 5.01 5.11 -6.32
C SER A 31 4.66 6.49 -5.77
N PHE A 32 4.98 6.78 -4.51
CA PHE A 32 4.85 8.12 -3.93
C PHE A 32 5.60 9.18 -4.75
N GLY A 33 6.80 8.87 -5.23
CA GLY A 33 7.62 9.80 -6.03
C GLY A 33 7.11 10.05 -7.45
N PHE A 34 5.97 9.47 -7.82
CA PHE A 34 5.31 9.60 -9.11
C PHE A 34 3.98 10.35 -9.01
N GLY A 35 3.74 11.07 -7.92
CA GLY A 35 2.54 11.88 -7.74
C GLY A 35 1.32 11.10 -7.24
N LEU A 36 1.50 9.85 -6.80
CA LEU A 36 0.42 9.04 -6.23
C LEU A 36 0.51 9.07 -4.69
N PRO A 37 -0.56 9.43 -3.94
CA PRO A 37 -0.54 9.39 -2.47
C PRO A 37 -0.65 7.95 -1.94
N GLN A 38 0.34 7.14 -2.29
CA GLN A 38 0.47 5.73 -1.94
C GLN A 38 1.94 5.38 -1.69
N ARG A 39 2.24 4.82 -0.51
CA ARG A 39 3.57 4.25 -0.20
C ARG A 39 3.65 2.82 -0.76
N ARG A 40 4.22 2.68 -1.96
CA ARG A 40 4.34 1.41 -2.68
C ARG A 40 5.75 1.25 -3.21
N GLU A 41 6.62 0.79 -2.33
CA GLU A 41 7.96 0.34 -2.70
C GLU A 41 7.89 -1.00 -3.46
N ARG A 42 8.42 -1.02 -4.69
CA ARG A 42 8.55 -2.23 -5.53
C ARG A 42 9.95 -2.34 -6.11
N VAL A 43 10.45 -3.57 -6.17
CA VAL A 43 11.74 -3.88 -6.80
C VAL A 43 11.48 -4.09 -8.29
N PHE A 44 12.11 -3.26 -9.11
CA PHE A 44 12.18 -3.45 -10.56
C PHE A 44 13.55 -4.02 -10.89
N LEU A 45 13.59 -5.09 -11.68
CA LEU A 45 14.81 -5.76 -12.15
C LEU A 45 14.80 -5.71 -13.68
N VAL A 46 15.84 -5.12 -14.26
CA VAL A 46 16.07 -5.10 -15.71
C VAL A 46 17.32 -5.93 -15.98
N ALA A 47 17.24 -6.80 -16.99
CA ALA A 47 18.36 -7.62 -17.44
C ALA A 47 18.53 -7.46 -18.95
N SER A 48 19.78 -7.38 -19.42
CA SER A 48 20.09 -7.25 -20.84
C SER A 48 21.43 -7.89 -21.17
N ARG A 49 21.54 -8.47 -22.36
CA ARG A 49 22.81 -8.95 -22.93
C ARG A 49 23.55 -7.83 -23.68
N VAL A 50 22.82 -6.83 -24.15
CA VAL A 50 23.33 -5.85 -25.14
C VAL A 50 23.56 -4.47 -24.52
N ALA A 51 22.56 -3.93 -23.83
CA ALA A 51 22.63 -2.62 -23.17
C ALA A 51 23.02 -2.75 -21.69
N ASP A 52 23.48 -1.67 -21.07
CA ASP A 52 23.67 -1.62 -19.61
C ASP A 52 22.32 -1.37 -18.92
N PRO A 53 21.80 -2.30 -18.11
CA PRO A 53 20.51 -2.12 -17.42
C PRO A 53 20.51 -0.96 -16.41
N ALA A 54 21.67 -0.50 -15.96
CA ALA A 54 21.77 0.64 -15.06
C ALA A 54 21.31 1.94 -15.74
N ASP A 55 21.52 2.07 -17.04
CA ASP A 55 21.06 3.24 -17.83
C ASP A 55 19.53 3.33 -17.91
N VAL A 56 18.82 2.26 -17.54
CA VAL A 56 17.36 2.25 -17.45
C VAL A 56 16.87 2.65 -16.06
N LEU A 57 17.37 1.99 -15.00
CA LEU A 57 16.82 2.14 -13.64
C LEU A 57 17.52 3.21 -12.79
N MET A 58 18.76 3.56 -13.12
CA MET A 58 19.65 4.37 -12.28
C MET A 58 19.97 5.74 -12.90
N ALA A 59 19.40 6.04 -14.08
CA ALA A 59 19.64 7.30 -14.79
C ALA A 59 18.99 8.51 -14.11
N ASP A 60 17.91 8.30 -13.37
CA ASP A 60 17.11 9.36 -12.76
C ASP A 60 17.16 9.28 -11.23
N GLU A 61 17.38 10.40 -10.55
CA GLU A 61 17.21 10.51 -9.11
C GLU A 61 16.76 11.91 -8.72
N VAL A 62 15.77 11.96 -7.83
CA VAL A 62 15.36 13.18 -7.14
C VAL A 62 15.27 12.88 -5.66
N LEU A 63 15.77 13.81 -4.84
CA LEU A 63 15.51 13.78 -3.40
C LEU A 63 14.12 14.35 -3.15
N LEU A 64 13.23 13.51 -2.63
CA LEU A 64 11.85 13.89 -2.33
C LEU A 64 11.57 13.73 -0.84
N ASP A 65 11.28 14.85 -0.19
CA ASP A 65 10.89 14.86 1.21
C ASP A 65 9.56 14.14 1.42
N ARG A 66 9.53 13.26 2.42
CA ARG A 66 8.30 12.57 2.84
C ARG A 66 7.65 13.37 3.98
N PRO A 67 6.31 13.51 3.98
CA PRO A 67 5.62 14.26 5.01
C PRO A 67 5.79 13.60 6.39
N ALA A 68 5.99 14.44 7.41
CA ALA A 68 6.00 14.00 8.80
C ALA A 68 4.56 13.81 9.33
N THR A 69 4.41 12.90 10.29
CA THR A 69 3.13 12.68 10.97
C THR A 69 2.59 13.97 11.57
N ALA A 70 1.33 14.29 11.30
CA ALA A 70 0.60 15.39 11.91
C ALA A 70 -0.89 15.01 11.97
N ILE A 71 -1.29 14.29 13.03
CA ILE A 71 -2.68 13.82 13.22
C ILE A 71 -3.61 15.02 13.39
N GLY A 72 -4.81 14.94 12.82
CA GLY A 72 -5.77 16.06 12.78
C GLY A 72 -5.50 17.07 11.65
N ILE A 73 -4.33 17.00 11.00
CA ILE A 73 -3.96 17.89 9.88
C ILE A 73 -3.82 17.08 8.58
N ARG A 74 -3.08 15.98 8.63
CA ARG A 74 -2.85 15.08 7.49
C ARG A 74 -3.70 13.83 7.62
N ALA A 75 -4.02 13.21 6.50
CA ALA A 75 -4.59 11.88 6.49
C ALA A 75 -3.49 10.83 6.76
N HIS A 76 -3.85 9.69 7.36
CA HIS A 76 -2.92 8.59 7.63
C HIS A 76 -3.52 7.26 7.21
N GLY A 77 -2.88 6.62 6.23
CA GLY A 77 -3.24 5.26 5.81
C GLY A 77 -2.65 4.19 6.72
N PHE A 78 -3.42 3.16 7.03
CA PHE A 78 -2.97 2.02 7.83
C PHE A 78 -3.77 0.75 7.55
N TYR A 79 -3.20 -0.43 7.87
CA TYR A 79 -3.90 -1.71 7.79
C TYR A 79 -4.54 -2.09 9.12
N TRP A 80 -5.84 -1.83 9.24
CA TRP A 80 -6.65 -2.15 10.42
C TRP A 80 -6.86 -3.66 10.62
N THR A 81 -6.67 -4.48 9.59
CA THR A 81 -6.74 -5.95 9.66
C THR A 81 -5.46 -6.59 10.22
N GLU A 82 -4.36 -5.83 10.26
CA GLU A 82 -3.08 -6.25 10.86
C GLU A 82 -2.95 -5.69 12.28
N GLY A 83 -1.92 -6.08 13.02
CA GLY A 83 -1.75 -5.58 14.40
C GLY A 83 -0.68 -6.24 15.24
N ARG A 84 -0.14 -7.39 14.82
CA ARG A 84 0.92 -8.10 15.57
C ARG A 84 2.34 -7.91 15.01
N GLY A 85 2.50 -7.71 13.70
CA GLY A 85 3.82 -7.62 13.04
C GLY A 85 4.11 -6.29 12.33
N GLY A 86 3.10 -5.46 12.08
CA GLY A 86 3.23 -4.16 11.41
C GLY A 86 1.88 -3.47 11.28
N LEU A 87 1.91 -2.13 11.20
CA LEU A 87 0.72 -1.28 11.03
C LEU A 87 0.42 -0.96 9.56
N GLY A 88 1.44 -1.06 8.69
CA GLY A 88 1.36 -0.53 7.33
C GLY A 88 1.09 0.98 7.36
N TRP A 89 1.86 1.74 8.14
CA TRP A 89 1.67 3.17 8.35
C TRP A 89 2.15 4.00 7.15
N ALA A 90 1.31 4.90 6.66
CA ALA A 90 1.63 5.85 5.61
C ALA A 90 1.09 7.25 5.97
N VAL A 91 1.96 8.25 5.95
CA VAL A 91 1.61 9.65 6.22
C VAL A 91 1.19 10.32 4.92
N ASP A 92 0.02 10.96 4.93
CA ASP A 92 -0.60 11.64 3.78
C ASP A 92 -0.67 10.78 2.51
N ALA A 93 -0.80 9.48 2.72
CA ALA A 93 -0.81 8.46 1.70
C ALA A 93 -1.44 7.18 2.26
N VAL A 94 -1.88 6.29 1.38
CA VAL A 94 -2.24 4.92 1.78
C VAL A 94 -1.02 4.01 1.76
N PRO A 95 -0.95 2.95 2.59
CA PRO A 95 0.03 1.90 2.36
C PRO A 95 -0.25 1.16 1.06
N THR A 96 0.72 0.36 0.63
CA THR A 96 0.60 -0.55 -0.51
C THR A 96 -0.74 -1.30 -0.50
N LEU A 97 -1.55 -1.14 -1.55
CA LEU A 97 -2.79 -1.90 -1.73
C LEU A 97 -2.50 -3.40 -1.90
N LYS A 98 -3.28 -4.23 -1.20
CA LYS A 98 -3.18 -5.69 -1.20
C LYS A 98 -4.24 -6.30 -2.12
N ASN A 99 -3.93 -7.48 -2.67
CA ASN A 99 -4.84 -8.27 -3.51
C ASN A 99 -6.13 -8.70 -2.77
N GLY A 100 -6.14 -8.64 -1.44
CA GLY A 100 -7.21 -9.23 -0.63
C GLY A 100 -6.99 -10.73 -0.42
N SER A 101 -8.04 -11.46 0.00
CA SER A 101 -7.96 -12.91 0.17
C SER A 101 -8.13 -13.66 -1.17
N SER A 102 -7.63 -14.89 -1.23
CA SER A 102 -7.84 -15.80 -2.38
C SER A 102 -9.32 -16.13 -2.64
N VAL A 103 -10.21 -15.90 -1.67
CA VAL A 103 -11.68 -16.02 -1.82
C VAL A 103 -12.36 -14.69 -2.16
N GLY A 104 -11.60 -13.65 -2.49
CA GLY A 104 -12.09 -12.36 -2.95
C GLY A 104 -12.57 -11.42 -1.85
N ILE A 105 -12.21 -11.64 -0.58
CA ILE A 105 -12.52 -10.68 0.50
C ILE A 105 -11.56 -9.50 0.38
N PRO A 106 -12.05 -8.27 0.09
CA PRO A 106 -11.19 -7.11 0.03
C PRO A 106 -10.53 -6.83 1.38
N SER A 107 -9.30 -6.34 1.34
CA SER A 107 -8.63 -5.77 2.51
C SER A 107 -8.16 -4.36 2.14
N PRO A 108 -9.09 -3.40 1.97
CA PRO A 108 -8.69 -2.01 1.76
C PRO A 108 -8.00 -1.49 3.02
N PRO A 109 -6.99 -0.62 2.88
CA PRO A 109 -6.44 0.10 4.02
C PRO A 109 -7.53 1.01 4.62
N ALA A 110 -7.42 1.26 5.92
CA ALA A 110 -8.13 2.35 6.54
C ALA A 110 -7.34 3.65 6.36
N VAL A 111 -8.04 4.77 6.41
CA VAL A 111 -7.49 6.12 6.39
C VAL A 111 -8.08 6.86 7.58
N LEU A 112 -7.22 7.31 8.49
CA LEU A 112 -7.58 8.32 9.48
C LEU A 112 -7.58 9.68 8.77
N MET A 113 -8.73 10.32 8.67
CA MET A 113 -8.92 11.61 8.03
C MET A 113 -8.58 12.76 8.99
N PRO A 114 -8.25 13.96 8.49
CA PRO A 114 -7.96 15.12 9.34
C PRO A 114 -9.11 15.49 10.29
N ASN A 115 -10.36 15.22 9.90
CA ASN A 115 -11.55 15.45 10.73
C ASN A 115 -11.80 14.35 11.78
N GLY A 116 -10.86 13.41 11.97
CA GLY A 116 -10.98 12.30 12.92
C GLY A 116 -11.73 11.08 12.41
N ALA A 117 -12.42 11.16 11.26
CA ALA A 117 -13.13 10.01 10.70
C ALA A 117 -12.14 8.93 10.21
N VAL A 118 -12.43 7.67 10.51
CA VAL A 118 -11.70 6.52 9.98
C VAL A 118 -12.53 5.86 8.88
N ILE A 119 -12.02 5.88 7.65
CA ILE A 119 -12.73 5.35 6.47
C ILE A 119 -11.90 4.30 5.73
N THR A 120 -12.54 3.47 4.91
CA THR A 120 -11.88 2.74 3.82
C THR A 120 -12.22 3.41 2.49
N PRO A 121 -11.24 3.62 1.58
CA PRO A 121 -11.48 4.31 0.32
C PRO A 121 -12.38 3.50 -0.63
N ASP A 122 -13.03 4.18 -1.57
CA ASP A 122 -13.77 3.56 -2.67
C ASP A 122 -12.79 2.87 -3.65
N VAL A 123 -13.27 1.85 -4.37
CA VAL A 123 -12.45 1.13 -5.35
C VAL A 123 -11.99 2.04 -6.51
N ARG A 124 -12.77 3.06 -6.87
CA ARG A 124 -12.40 4.05 -7.89
C ARG A 124 -11.26 4.96 -7.43
N ASP A 125 -11.23 5.32 -6.15
CA ASP A 125 -10.07 5.98 -5.57
C ASP A 125 -8.86 5.04 -5.52
N ALA A 126 -9.07 3.75 -5.29
CA ALA A 126 -8.00 2.75 -5.34
C ALA A 126 -7.41 2.57 -6.76
N GLU A 127 -8.24 2.60 -7.81
CA GLU A 127 -7.79 2.63 -9.22
C GLU A 127 -6.94 3.88 -9.48
N ARG A 128 -7.42 5.04 -9.06
CA ARG A 128 -6.68 6.31 -9.18
C ARG A 128 -5.37 6.30 -8.39
N LEU A 129 -5.33 5.67 -7.22
CA LEU A 129 -4.10 5.48 -6.43
C LEU A 129 -3.05 4.60 -7.13
N GLN A 130 -3.43 3.87 -8.18
CA GLN A 130 -2.51 3.17 -9.09
C GLN A 130 -2.25 3.96 -10.39
N GLY A 131 -2.86 5.13 -10.57
CA GLY A 131 -2.78 5.95 -11.78
C GLY A 131 -3.74 5.54 -12.90
N PHE A 132 -4.70 4.65 -12.64
CA PHE A 132 -5.72 4.30 -13.64
C PHE A 132 -6.83 5.35 -13.69
N ALA A 133 -7.53 5.38 -14.83
CA ALA A 133 -8.81 6.05 -14.93
C ALA A 133 -9.84 5.41 -13.98
N GLU A 134 -10.82 6.20 -13.58
CA GLU A 134 -11.95 5.73 -12.80
C GLU A 134 -12.71 4.65 -13.58
N ASP A 135 -13.12 3.61 -12.88
CA ASP A 135 -13.84 2.44 -13.42
C ASP A 135 -13.04 1.57 -14.40
N TRP A 136 -11.71 1.72 -14.43
CA TRP A 136 -10.80 0.88 -15.22
C TRP A 136 -11.02 -0.63 -15.03
N THR A 137 -11.38 -1.05 -13.81
CA THR A 137 -11.59 -2.47 -13.49
C THR A 137 -13.05 -2.93 -13.58
N VAL A 138 -13.99 -2.06 -13.98
CA VAL A 138 -15.41 -2.44 -14.17
C VAL A 138 -15.60 -3.61 -15.14
N PRO A 139 -14.89 -3.74 -16.28
CA PRO A 139 -15.07 -4.88 -17.17
C PRO A 139 -14.92 -6.25 -16.47
N ALA A 140 -14.11 -6.33 -15.40
CA ALA A 140 -13.94 -7.56 -14.63
C ALA A 140 -15.24 -8.01 -13.92
N THR A 141 -16.21 -7.12 -13.71
CA THR A 141 -17.49 -7.49 -13.11
C THR A 141 -18.38 -8.31 -14.05
N GLY A 142 -18.06 -8.37 -15.34
CA GLY A 142 -18.73 -9.27 -16.29
C GLY A 142 -18.36 -10.75 -16.10
N VAL A 143 -17.25 -11.04 -15.43
CA VAL A 143 -16.70 -12.41 -15.26
C VAL A 143 -16.40 -12.78 -13.81
N ALA A 144 -16.44 -11.83 -12.89
CA ALA A 144 -16.20 -12.04 -11.47
C ALA A 144 -17.07 -11.10 -10.60
N ARG A 145 -17.15 -11.39 -9.30
CA ARG A 145 -17.85 -10.49 -8.36
C ARG A 145 -17.12 -9.15 -8.27
N ALA A 146 -17.87 -8.06 -8.06
CA ALA A 146 -17.34 -6.70 -8.04
C ALA A 146 -16.18 -6.48 -7.05
N ASN A 147 -16.14 -7.22 -5.94
CA ASN A 147 -15.07 -7.15 -4.95
C ASN A 147 -13.71 -7.64 -5.46
N PHE A 148 -13.65 -8.47 -6.50
CA PHE A 148 -12.38 -8.91 -7.13
C PHE A 148 -11.62 -7.75 -7.79
N ARG A 149 -12.27 -6.61 -8.07
CA ARG A 149 -11.63 -5.38 -8.54
C ARG A 149 -10.48 -4.95 -7.63
N TRP A 150 -10.63 -5.09 -6.31
CA TRP A 150 -9.56 -4.81 -5.34
C TRP A 150 -8.31 -5.66 -5.57
N GLY A 151 -8.50 -6.91 -6.01
CA GLY A 151 -7.41 -7.81 -6.34
C GLY A 151 -6.58 -7.34 -7.53
N LEU A 152 -7.28 -6.88 -8.57
CA LEU A 152 -6.67 -6.30 -9.77
C LEU A 152 -5.85 -5.06 -9.42
N VAL A 153 -6.44 -4.14 -8.67
CA VAL A 153 -5.76 -2.91 -8.22
C VAL A 153 -4.57 -3.25 -7.32
N GLY A 154 -4.68 -4.20 -6.40
CA GLY A 154 -3.59 -4.58 -5.49
C GLY A 154 -2.36 -5.16 -6.21
N ASN A 155 -2.59 -5.95 -7.26
CA ASN A 155 -1.54 -6.59 -8.06
C ASN A 155 -0.95 -5.71 -9.16
N ALA A 156 -1.62 -4.63 -9.53
CA ALA A 156 -1.16 -3.73 -10.58
C ALA A 156 0.24 -3.15 -10.33
N VAL A 157 0.94 -2.85 -11.41
CA VAL A 157 2.03 -1.87 -11.43
C VAL A 157 1.40 -0.50 -11.67
N SER A 158 1.81 0.51 -10.90
CA SER A 158 1.25 1.84 -11.03
C SER A 158 1.58 2.42 -12.41
N VAL A 159 0.59 3.01 -13.06
CA VAL A 159 0.68 3.56 -14.43
C VAL A 159 1.90 4.46 -14.64
N PRO A 160 2.15 5.51 -13.81
CA PRO A 160 3.28 6.40 -14.05
C PRO A 160 4.65 5.71 -13.85
N VAL A 161 4.71 4.64 -13.05
CA VAL A 161 5.94 3.85 -12.91
C VAL A 161 6.20 3.00 -14.16
N ALA A 162 5.14 2.40 -14.71
CA ALA A 162 5.22 1.63 -15.95
C ALA A 162 5.59 2.53 -17.14
N GLU A 163 5.02 3.74 -17.19
CA GLU A 163 5.34 4.75 -18.21
C GLU A 163 6.80 5.19 -18.15
N TRP A 164 7.31 5.53 -16.96
CA TRP A 164 8.73 5.85 -16.76
C TRP A 164 9.65 4.71 -17.20
N LEU A 165 9.36 3.49 -16.75
CA LEU A 165 10.18 2.32 -17.09
C LEU A 165 10.17 2.06 -18.60
N GLY A 166 9.00 2.13 -19.25
CA GLY A 166 8.86 1.98 -20.69
C GLY A 166 9.62 3.07 -21.46
N GLY A 167 9.52 4.33 -21.01
CA GLY A 167 10.28 5.45 -21.57
C GLY A 167 11.79 5.24 -21.49
N ARG A 168 12.30 4.78 -20.33
CA ARG A 168 13.73 4.50 -20.14
C ARG A 168 14.21 3.25 -20.86
N LEU A 169 13.36 2.24 -21.07
CA LEU A 169 13.68 1.11 -21.93
C LEU A 169 13.80 1.55 -23.40
N ALA A 170 12.92 2.43 -23.87
CA ALA A 170 12.95 2.95 -25.24
C ALA A 170 14.10 3.94 -25.47
N ARG A 171 14.44 4.75 -24.45
CA ARG A 171 15.49 5.76 -24.49
C ARG A 171 16.30 5.71 -23.18
N PRO A 172 17.29 4.82 -23.08
CA PRO A 172 18.15 4.73 -21.91
C PRO A 172 18.83 6.06 -21.62
N GLY A 173 19.05 6.34 -20.33
CA GLY A 173 19.80 7.51 -19.89
C GLY A 173 21.30 7.21 -19.79
N SER A 174 21.97 7.93 -18.89
CA SER A 174 23.38 7.68 -18.55
C SER A 174 23.51 7.49 -17.05
N TYR A 175 23.92 6.30 -16.63
CA TYR A 175 24.19 6.02 -15.22
C TYR A 175 25.56 6.57 -14.78
N ASP A 176 25.60 7.22 -13.61
CA ASP A 176 26.84 7.67 -12.96
C ASP A 176 27.46 6.55 -12.11
N ARG A 177 28.51 5.91 -12.65
CA ARG A 177 29.23 4.80 -11.99
C ARG A 177 29.91 5.18 -10.69
N ARG A 178 30.08 6.47 -10.37
CA ARG A 178 30.61 6.90 -9.05
C ARG A 178 29.71 6.48 -7.89
N ARG A 179 28.45 6.11 -8.17
CA ARG A 179 27.49 5.58 -7.20
C ARG A 179 27.68 4.10 -6.88
N ASP A 180 28.57 3.39 -7.58
CA ASP A 180 28.87 1.99 -7.33
C ASP A 180 29.66 1.84 -6.01
N ILE A 181 29.15 0.98 -5.12
CA ILE A 181 29.75 0.60 -3.84
C ILE A 181 29.88 -0.93 -3.80
N GLY A 182 30.76 -1.45 -2.93
CA GLY A 182 30.91 -2.88 -2.68
C GLY A 182 29.57 -3.59 -2.44
N PHE A 183 29.32 -4.65 -3.21
CA PHE A 183 28.14 -5.49 -3.06
C PHE A 183 28.30 -6.45 -1.87
N PRO A 184 27.27 -6.62 -1.03
CA PRO A 184 27.37 -7.52 0.13
C PRO A 184 27.35 -8.98 -0.29
N ASP A 185 28.40 -9.74 0.05
CA ASP A 185 28.50 -11.17 -0.24
C ASP A 185 27.48 -12.01 0.55
N SER A 186 27.10 -11.55 1.74
CA SER A 186 26.13 -12.19 2.62
C SER A 186 25.15 -11.18 3.25
N GLY A 187 24.10 -11.69 3.88
CA GLY A 187 23.10 -10.85 4.54
C GLY A 187 22.17 -10.10 3.58
N SER A 188 21.50 -9.08 4.12
CA SER A 188 20.43 -8.34 3.44
C SER A 188 20.92 -7.65 2.18
N LEU A 189 20.14 -7.76 1.11
CA LEU A 189 20.45 -7.11 -0.16
C LEU A 189 20.12 -5.61 -0.14
N PRO A 190 20.88 -4.78 -0.87
CA PRO A 190 20.61 -3.36 -0.99
C PRO A 190 19.33 -3.10 -1.78
N LYS A 191 18.73 -1.93 -1.55
CA LYS A 191 17.55 -1.46 -2.30
C LYS A 191 17.86 -1.22 -3.79
N ALA A 192 19.11 -0.96 -4.14
CA ALA A 192 19.56 -0.82 -5.52
C ALA A 192 20.91 -1.51 -5.73
N ALA A 193 21.04 -2.24 -6.84
CA ALA A 193 22.28 -2.91 -7.22
C ALA A 193 22.34 -3.13 -8.74
N ARG A 194 23.53 -3.43 -9.24
CA ARG A 194 23.74 -3.84 -10.63
C ARG A 194 24.87 -4.85 -10.77
N SER A 195 24.99 -5.45 -11.94
CA SER A 195 26.14 -6.19 -12.40
C SER A 195 26.54 -5.72 -13.80
N ASP A 196 27.83 -5.48 -14.03
CA ASP A 196 28.38 -5.22 -15.36
C ASP A 196 28.73 -6.51 -16.13
N GLY A 197 28.40 -7.68 -15.57
CA GLY A 197 28.69 -8.98 -16.15
C GLY A 197 30.01 -9.59 -15.67
N SER A 198 30.83 -8.82 -14.94
CA SER A 198 32.04 -9.31 -14.27
C SER A 198 31.94 -9.17 -12.75
N LYS A 199 31.39 -8.06 -12.28
CA LYS A 199 31.27 -7.75 -10.86
C LYS A 199 29.89 -7.19 -10.52
N ARG A 200 29.47 -7.48 -9.29
CA ARG A 200 28.23 -6.95 -8.68
C ARG A 200 28.55 -5.71 -7.85
N TYR A 201 27.64 -4.75 -7.87
CA TYR A 201 27.74 -3.48 -7.16
C TYR A 201 26.45 -3.18 -6.41
N ARG A 202 26.57 -2.70 -5.17
CA ARG A 202 25.50 -1.91 -4.55
C ARG A 202 25.50 -0.54 -5.22
N VAL A 203 24.34 0.06 -5.42
CA VAL A 203 24.24 1.43 -5.96
C VAL A 203 23.71 2.36 -4.88
N ASP A 204 24.38 3.50 -4.68
CA ASP A 204 23.91 4.58 -3.82
C ASP A 204 22.92 5.48 -4.57
N ILE A 205 21.64 5.12 -4.45
CA ILE A 205 20.52 5.81 -5.08
C ILE A 205 19.23 5.59 -4.29
N GLY A 206 18.41 6.63 -4.19
CA GLY A 206 17.11 6.62 -3.54
C GLY A 206 16.02 5.89 -4.34
N SER A 207 14.80 5.91 -3.81
CA SER A 207 13.62 5.24 -4.41
C SER A 207 12.81 6.11 -5.38
N ASP A 208 13.23 7.36 -5.60
CA ASP A 208 12.46 8.35 -6.35
C ASP A 208 13.23 8.76 -7.62
N PRO A 209 12.81 8.28 -8.81
CA PRO A 209 13.43 8.71 -10.06
C PRO A 209 12.91 10.08 -10.53
N ILE A 210 11.61 10.39 -10.38
CA ILE A 210 11.00 11.60 -10.98
C ILE A 210 10.70 12.70 -9.94
N GLY A 211 10.48 12.36 -8.68
CA GLY A 211 10.29 13.34 -7.59
C GLY A 211 8.99 14.14 -7.65
N SER A 212 7.97 13.63 -8.36
CA SER A 212 6.65 14.26 -8.39
C SER A 212 5.94 14.04 -7.05
N ALA A 213 5.83 15.09 -6.24
CA ALA A 213 5.09 15.02 -4.98
C ALA A 213 3.57 14.83 -5.25
N PRO A 214 2.89 13.93 -4.54
CA PRO A 214 1.44 13.78 -4.67
C PRO A 214 0.69 14.95 -4.02
N PRO A 215 -0.57 15.19 -4.41
CA PRO A 215 -1.48 15.99 -3.59
C PRO A 215 -1.73 15.29 -2.25
N SER A 216 -2.28 16.02 -1.27
CA SER A 216 -2.66 15.41 0.00
C SER A 216 -3.66 14.28 -0.21
N LEU A 217 -3.57 13.20 0.58
CA LEU A 217 -4.49 12.07 0.42
C LEU A 217 -5.94 12.50 0.64
N ALA A 218 -6.20 13.41 1.58
CA ALA A 218 -7.55 13.93 1.84
C ALA A 218 -8.15 14.66 0.63
N SER A 219 -7.35 15.44 -0.12
CA SER A 219 -7.81 16.10 -1.35
C SER A 219 -7.83 15.17 -2.56
N PHE A 220 -7.03 14.10 -2.52
CA PHE A 220 -6.97 13.12 -3.59
C PHE A 220 -8.24 12.27 -3.65
N LEU A 221 -8.77 11.81 -2.52
CA LEU A 221 -9.97 10.98 -2.46
C LEU A 221 -11.20 11.76 -2.96
N ARG A 222 -11.86 11.25 -4.02
CA ARG A 222 -13.02 11.91 -4.64
C ARG A 222 -14.35 11.28 -4.22
N TYR A 223 -14.32 10.02 -3.82
CA TYR A 223 -15.51 9.26 -3.53
C TYR A 223 -15.71 9.15 -2.02
N PRO A 224 -16.98 9.13 -1.54
CA PRO A 224 -17.25 8.92 -0.12
C PRO A 224 -16.65 7.59 0.34
N GLY A 225 -15.70 7.66 1.27
CA GLY A 225 -15.19 6.47 1.93
C GLY A 225 -16.25 5.83 2.82
N VAL A 226 -16.10 4.53 3.07
CA VAL A 226 -16.97 3.79 3.98
C VAL A 226 -16.39 3.91 5.40
N PRO A 227 -17.13 4.49 6.38
CA PRO A 227 -16.65 4.54 7.75
C PRO A 227 -16.36 3.15 8.31
N LEU A 228 -15.23 3.01 9.01
CA LEU A 228 -14.88 1.78 9.68
C LEU A 228 -15.91 1.51 10.80
N SER A 229 -16.56 0.35 10.77
CA SER A 229 -17.63 0.03 11.73
C SER A 229 -17.13 0.01 13.19
N ALA A 230 -18.03 0.23 14.15
CA ALA A 230 -17.71 0.13 15.59
C ALA A 230 -17.03 -1.21 15.94
N ARG A 231 -17.53 -2.32 15.38
CA ARG A 231 -16.94 -3.66 15.58
C ARG A 231 -15.51 -3.75 15.03
N ALA A 232 -15.29 -3.23 13.83
CA ALA A 232 -13.97 -3.25 13.19
C ALA A 232 -12.97 -2.39 13.96
N THR A 233 -13.36 -1.18 14.35
CA THR A 233 -12.55 -0.26 15.14
C THR A 233 -12.22 -0.83 16.51
N ALA A 234 -13.20 -1.35 17.26
CA ALA A 234 -12.98 -1.98 18.55
C ALA A 234 -12.07 -3.22 18.45
N GLY A 235 -12.26 -4.03 17.41
CA GLY A 235 -11.41 -5.19 17.14
C GLY A 235 -9.97 -4.80 16.84
N PHE A 236 -9.73 -3.68 16.15
CA PHE A 236 -8.39 -3.17 15.92
C PHE A 236 -7.76 -2.60 17.20
N LEU A 237 -8.48 -1.76 17.95
CA LEU A 237 -8.05 -1.21 19.23
C LEU A 237 -7.68 -2.29 20.26
N SER A 238 -8.41 -3.41 20.31
CA SER A 238 -8.04 -4.50 21.22
C SER A 238 -6.70 -5.14 20.84
N ARG A 239 -6.39 -5.24 19.54
CA ARG A 239 -5.09 -5.74 19.05
C ARG A 239 -3.96 -4.76 19.32
N THR A 240 -4.19 -3.44 19.24
CA THR A 240 -3.13 -2.46 19.51
C THR A 240 -2.65 -2.50 20.96
N ARG A 241 -3.56 -2.76 21.92
CA ARG A 241 -3.25 -2.87 23.36
C ARG A 241 -2.30 -4.01 23.73
N VAL A 242 -2.36 -5.11 22.99
CA VAL A 242 -1.48 -6.29 23.20
C VAL A 242 -0.31 -6.33 22.22
N SER A 243 -0.17 -5.31 21.38
CA SER A 243 0.88 -5.21 20.38
C SER A 243 2.17 -4.66 20.98
N LYS A 244 3.33 -5.06 20.43
CA LYS A 244 4.63 -4.42 20.70
C LYS A 244 4.92 -3.24 19.78
N LEU A 245 3.98 -2.89 18.90
CA LEU A 245 4.13 -1.78 17.96
C LEU A 245 4.09 -0.44 18.70
N ARG A 246 4.91 0.51 18.23
CA ARG A 246 4.81 1.91 18.63
C ARG A 246 3.85 2.61 17.68
N PHE A 247 2.91 3.35 18.25
CA PHE A 247 1.93 4.13 17.50
C PHE A 247 2.30 5.61 17.52
N ALA A 248 1.89 6.33 16.48
CA ALA A 248 2.02 7.78 16.47
C ALA A 248 1.22 8.41 17.62
N GLU A 249 1.75 9.48 18.19
CA GLU A 249 1.05 10.28 19.20
C GLU A 249 -0.31 10.75 18.66
N GLY A 250 -1.36 10.63 19.47
CA GLY A 250 -2.74 10.96 19.10
C GLY A 250 -3.47 9.90 18.25
N PHE A 251 -2.78 8.89 17.71
CA PHE A 251 -3.42 7.91 16.80
C PHE A 251 -4.46 7.06 17.52
N ILE A 252 -4.10 6.52 18.69
CA ILE A 252 -5.00 5.67 19.47
C ILE A 252 -6.21 6.47 19.96
N SER A 253 -6.00 7.69 20.45
CA SER A 253 -7.10 8.57 20.89
C SER A 253 -8.09 8.88 19.76
N ALA A 254 -7.60 9.16 18.56
CA ALA A 254 -8.46 9.40 17.39
C ALA A 254 -9.31 8.16 17.02
N LEU A 255 -8.76 6.94 17.16
CA LEU A 255 -9.52 5.71 16.94
C LEU A 255 -10.59 5.48 18.01
N GLU A 256 -10.32 5.85 19.27
CA GLU A 256 -11.27 5.77 20.37
C GLU A 256 -12.43 6.76 20.17
N GLU A 257 -12.13 7.99 19.74
CA GLU A 257 -13.15 8.99 19.36
C GLU A 257 -14.02 8.52 18.19
N HIS A 258 -13.40 7.97 17.14
CA HIS A 258 -14.12 7.37 16.02
C HIS A 258 -15.03 6.21 16.48
N LEU A 259 -14.58 5.37 17.42
CA LEU A 259 -15.39 4.30 17.98
C LEU A 259 -16.63 4.85 18.70
N VAL A 260 -16.48 5.91 19.50
CA VAL A 260 -17.60 6.57 20.19
C VAL A 260 -18.62 7.12 19.18
N ALA A 261 -18.15 7.81 18.14
CA ALA A 261 -19.02 8.34 17.08
C ALA A 261 -19.82 7.23 16.37
N MET A 262 -19.18 6.09 16.11
CA MET A 262 -19.85 4.93 15.49
C MET A 262 -20.84 4.23 16.40
N ALA A 263 -20.58 4.18 17.72
CA ALA A 263 -21.51 3.62 18.70
C ALA A 263 -22.76 4.50 18.87
N GLY A 264 -22.59 5.82 18.92
CA GLY A 264 -23.69 6.78 18.98
C GLY A 264 -24.62 6.73 17.77
N SER A 265 -24.04 6.58 16.57
CA SER A 265 -24.81 6.47 15.31
C SER A 265 -25.62 5.18 15.19
N SER A 266 -25.21 4.10 15.87
CA SER A 266 -25.95 2.83 15.89
C SER A 266 -27.16 2.88 16.83
N ALA A 267 -27.10 3.68 17.90
CA ALA A 267 -28.24 3.86 18.81
C ALA A 267 -29.38 4.64 18.16
N THR A 268 -29.08 5.57 17.24
CA THR A 268 -30.08 6.39 16.54
C THR A 268 -30.80 5.66 15.39
N ARG A 269 -30.29 4.52 14.91
CA ARG A 269 -30.94 3.70 13.87
C ARG A 269 -31.93 2.66 14.42
N SER A 270 -32.07 2.55 15.74
CA SER A 270 -32.91 1.56 16.43
C SER A 270 -34.27 2.12 16.91
N THR A 271 -34.87 3.03 16.14
CA THR A 271 -36.23 3.53 16.37
C THR A 271 -37.06 3.42 15.09
N ASP A 272 -37.27 2.21 14.58
CA ASP A 272 -38.39 1.95 13.67
C ASP A 272 -39.58 1.48 14.52
N PRO A 273 -40.71 2.21 14.56
CA PRO A 273 -41.89 1.85 15.36
C PRO A 273 -42.66 0.63 14.82
N ARG A 274 -42.09 -0.18 13.92
CA ARG A 274 -42.75 -1.33 13.27
C ARG A 274 -42.06 -2.68 13.52
N ASP A 275 -41.33 -2.84 14.62
CA ASP A 275 -40.83 -4.17 15.03
C ASP A 275 -41.98 -4.99 15.66
N PRO A 276 -42.47 -6.09 15.02
CA PRO A 276 -43.56 -6.90 15.53
C PRO A 276 -43.14 -7.88 16.64
N SER A 277 -41.86 -7.91 17.05
CA SER A 277 -41.32 -8.97 17.90
C SER A 277 -41.61 -8.85 19.41
N ARG A 278 -42.51 -7.95 19.83
CA ARG A 278 -42.96 -7.85 21.24
C ARG A 278 -44.47 -7.82 21.37
N SER A 279 -45.11 -8.96 21.19
CA SER A 279 -46.44 -9.24 21.75
C SER A 279 -46.66 -10.74 21.89
N GLN A 280 -46.54 -11.22 23.14
CA GLN A 280 -47.26 -12.37 23.74
C GLN A 280 -46.67 -12.53 25.16
N THR A 281 -47.19 -11.80 26.14
CA THR A 281 -48.32 -12.17 27.02
C THR A 281 -47.94 -13.26 28.04
N LEU A 282 -47.55 -12.80 29.23
CA LEU A 282 -47.78 -13.47 30.52
C LEU A 282 -49.29 -13.49 30.83
N ILE A 283 -49.71 -14.44 31.68
CA ILE A 283 -51.08 -14.78 32.19
C ILE A 283 -51.56 -16.10 31.55
N ALA A 284 -51.86 -17.21 32.23
CA ALA A 284 -52.16 -17.49 33.64
C ALA A 284 -51.77 -18.93 34.03
N ALA A 285 -51.47 -19.12 35.32
CA ALA A 285 -51.64 -20.39 36.02
C ALA A 285 -53.08 -20.49 36.55
N ALA A 286 -53.73 -21.66 36.44
CA ALA A 286 -54.51 -22.34 37.49
C ALA A 286 -55.56 -23.31 36.92
N SER A 287 -55.63 -24.47 37.58
CA SER A 287 -56.80 -25.35 37.78
C SER A 287 -57.05 -26.54 36.83
N ARG A 288 -56.85 -27.72 37.46
CA ARG A 288 -57.32 -29.10 37.21
C ARG A 288 -56.46 -29.98 36.31
#